data_AF-J0U831-F1
#
_entry.id   AF-J0U831-F1
#
_cell.length_a   1.000
_cell.length_b   1.000
_cell.length_c   1.000
_cell.angle_alpha   90.00
_cell.angle_beta   90.00
_cell.angle_gamma   90.00
#
_symmetry.space_group_name_H-M   'P 1'
#
loop_
_entity.id
_entity.type
_entity.pdbx_description
1 polymer ?
#
loop_
_entity_poly.entity_id
_entity_poly.type
_entity_poly.pdbx_seq_one_letter_code
_entity_poly.pdbx_strand_id
1 'polypeptide(L)'
;MPRTTLATPFLWLLALATGLLLLAAAPARATTLSTGYDTSCSVSNDWGAQCWGAVPLARTSTAGIADLRAGKGFNCALRKDETASCWGNMGSLSFGPATADTPGQAIAGVREATQLVVGATHACALSGAVVYCWGDGSRGQRGAPVSATPSAQATYAQGLHDVARVAAGNGSTCGVKRDGTVWCYGSGTPPLTTLGGMAPAPGTGIQVPGISDAVDVALFDGHACVLRKTGAIACWGSNAKGELGTAASATPVTTPVEVPGLGSPAKAVAVGPGYTCAVLTNGTVKCWGGNPDMQLGIGYQRDSATPATGQVLGIIDATAIGTGATHACAVLDGGYVNCWGAGLGRGDGLCTTVGAYYPGVQYSYPTSNLAACFNGASATPYAVQDLGPLADANLVMDWAEASLPRAFPPQFNLPSPSGRIGNYLVRAYPGNTYLAVNGHGTPHLMYLGPDSGGQLADLGRLAPWVRQARASQPTTPPISTTLQLKQVLVNVDFFPGPPRTSCNNLSVWFWLGATAGNALPAGFKPTAIRLLKGDTYLDVPNVGEDSRSPPPPGTYTGRAWSCPATLIRGDDEVEVVLYFTIDGEAGQVRTRAKVMESS
;
A
#
# COMPACT_ATOMS: atom_id res chain seq x y z
N MET A 1 39.91 -39.70 51.30
CA MET A 1 39.67 -38.44 52.05
C MET A 1 40.77 -37.45 51.67
N PRO A 2 40.49 -36.14 51.61
CA PRO A 2 39.19 -35.46 51.66
C PRO A 2 38.92 -34.68 50.34
N ARG A 3 37.74 -34.20 49.96
CA ARG A 3 36.37 -34.22 50.49
C ARG A 3 35.45 -33.76 49.33
N THR A 4 34.36 -34.50 49.08
CA THR A 4 32.94 -34.05 48.89
C THR A 4 32.64 -32.80 48.04
N THR A 5 31.60 -32.65 47.22
CA THR A 5 30.47 -33.41 46.66
C THR A 5 29.64 -32.37 45.88
N LEU A 6 28.98 -32.80 44.79
CA LEU A 6 27.68 -32.28 44.27
C LEU A 6 27.54 -30.78 43.93
N ALA A 7 27.37 -30.47 42.63
CA ALA A 7 26.11 -29.94 42.07
C ALA A 7 26.32 -29.44 40.62
N THR A 8 25.78 -30.17 39.64
CA THR A 8 25.14 -29.55 38.46
C THR A 8 23.72 -29.18 38.89
N PRO A 9 23.12 -28.05 38.44
CA PRO A 9 22.83 -27.88 37.01
C PRO A 9 22.80 -26.41 36.51
N PHE A 10 22.68 -26.26 35.18
CA PHE A 10 21.83 -25.29 34.46
C PHE A 10 21.71 -23.84 34.97
N LEU A 11 21.75 -22.91 33.99
CA LEU A 11 21.58 -21.45 34.06
C LEU A 11 22.93 -20.70 33.98
N TRP A 12 22.97 -19.66 33.15
CA TRP A 12 24.10 -18.76 32.83
C TRP A 12 24.89 -18.95 31.52
N LEU A 13 24.45 -19.82 30.60
CA LEU A 13 24.78 -19.73 29.17
C LEU A 13 23.57 -19.44 28.27
N LEU A 14 22.43 -19.06 28.87
CA LEU A 14 21.20 -18.62 28.20
C LEU A 14 20.85 -17.14 28.46
N ALA A 15 21.76 -16.37 29.08
CA ALA A 15 21.52 -14.97 29.49
C ALA A 15 22.36 -13.92 28.71
N LEU A 16 22.93 -14.30 27.55
CA LEU A 16 23.52 -13.37 26.58
C LEU A 16 22.92 -13.56 25.16
N ALA A 17 21.70 -14.07 25.10
CA ALA A 17 20.83 -14.02 23.91
C ALA A 17 19.72 -12.93 24.06
N THR A 18 19.95 -11.96 24.94
CA THR A 18 19.15 -10.72 25.04
C THR A 18 20.06 -9.51 24.83
N GLY A 19 20.88 -9.55 23.78
CA GLY A 19 21.27 -8.33 23.11
C GLY A 19 20.12 -7.97 22.19
N LEU A 20 19.44 -6.85 22.45
CA LEU A 20 18.46 -6.28 21.51
C LEU A 20 19.15 -6.11 20.15
N LEU A 21 18.98 -7.11 19.27
CA LEU A 21 18.82 -6.84 17.86
C LEU A 21 17.59 -5.96 17.79
N LEU A 22 17.81 -4.64 17.74
CA LEU A 22 16.92 -3.76 17.00
C LEU A 22 16.95 -4.25 15.55
N LEU A 23 16.24 -5.35 15.28
CA LEU A 23 15.66 -5.59 13.99
C LEU A 23 14.82 -4.35 13.76
N ALA A 24 15.31 -3.43 12.94
CA ALA A 24 14.42 -2.49 12.30
C ALA A 24 13.33 -3.36 11.67
N ALA A 25 12.14 -3.35 12.27
CA ALA A 25 11.03 -4.15 11.79
C ALA A 25 10.89 -3.80 10.30
N ALA A 26 10.85 -4.82 9.44
CA ALA A 26 10.55 -4.57 8.05
C ALA A 26 9.23 -3.78 8.01
N PRO A 27 9.11 -2.71 7.20
CA PRO A 27 7.89 -1.95 7.16
C PRO A 27 6.74 -2.88 6.84
N ALA A 28 5.58 -2.58 7.43
CA ALA A 28 4.31 -3.16 7.07
C ALA A 28 4.19 -3.24 5.55
N ARG A 29 3.58 -4.30 5.01
CA ARG A 29 3.26 -4.47 3.58
C ARG A 29 1.78 -4.76 3.46
N ALA A 30 1.05 -4.01 2.65
CA ALA A 30 -0.34 -4.36 2.35
C ALA A 30 -0.38 -5.77 1.75
N THR A 31 -1.21 -6.62 2.35
CA THR A 31 -1.40 -8.02 1.91
C THR A 31 -2.80 -8.24 1.36
N THR A 32 -3.77 -7.47 1.86
CA THR A 32 -5.15 -7.53 1.40
C THR A 32 -5.66 -6.13 1.07
N LEU A 33 -6.71 -6.11 0.24
CA LEU A 33 -7.42 -4.91 -0.13
C LEU A 33 -8.89 -5.29 -0.28
N SER A 34 -9.77 -4.47 0.28
CA SER A 34 -11.20 -4.55 0.07
C SER A 34 -11.74 -3.19 -0.29
N THR A 35 -12.58 -3.17 -1.31
CA THR A 35 -13.16 -1.96 -1.89
C THR A 35 -14.67 -2.11 -1.83
N GLY A 36 -15.32 -1.34 -0.95
CA GLY A 36 -16.77 -1.20 -0.88
C GLY A 36 -17.25 -0.11 -1.84
N TYR A 37 -18.50 0.33 -1.69
CA TYR A 37 -19.07 1.36 -2.59
C TYR A 37 -18.27 2.66 -2.53
N ASP A 38 -18.15 3.21 -1.32
CA ASP A 38 -17.54 4.51 -1.02
C ASP A 38 -16.55 4.39 0.16
N THR A 39 -15.96 3.21 0.35
CA THR A 39 -14.95 2.97 1.39
C THR A 39 -13.99 1.92 0.85
N SER A 40 -12.71 2.06 1.13
CA SER A 40 -11.76 0.98 0.89
C SER A 40 -10.90 0.78 2.13
N CYS A 41 -10.42 -0.44 2.30
CA CYS A 41 -9.62 -0.83 3.43
C CYS A 41 -8.50 -1.78 2.99
N SER A 42 -7.39 -1.78 3.71
CA SER A 42 -6.29 -2.70 3.52
C SER A 42 -5.77 -3.20 4.86
N VAL A 43 -5.25 -4.44 4.85
CA VAL A 43 -4.56 -5.04 5.99
C VAL A 43 -3.13 -5.41 5.58
N SER A 44 -2.17 -5.08 6.43
CA SER A 44 -0.75 -5.40 6.25
C SER A 44 -0.31 -6.70 6.93
N ASN A 45 0.85 -7.19 6.53
CA ASN A 45 1.49 -8.40 7.08
C ASN A 45 1.89 -8.31 8.57
N ASP A 46 2.01 -7.09 9.11
CA ASP A 46 2.19 -6.82 10.54
C ASP A 46 0.85 -6.57 11.27
N TRP A 47 -0.26 -6.83 10.57
CA TRP A 47 -1.62 -6.73 11.09
C TRP A 47 -2.07 -5.29 11.35
N GLY A 48 -1.40 -4.30 10.75
CA GLY A 48 -1.95 -2.97 10.54
C GLY A 48 -3.19 -3.04 9.63
N ALA A 49 -4.23 -2.30 9.94
CA ALA A 49 -5.44 -2.18 9.13
C ALA A 49 -5.82 -0.70 9.03
N GLN A 50 -6.17 -0.26 7.83
CA GLN A 50 -6.56 1.12 7.60
C GLN A 50 -7.69 1.16 6.58
N CYS A 51 -8.66 2.03 6.85
CA CYS A 51 -9.77 2.30 5.97
C CYS A 51 -9.80 3.79 5.61
N TRP A 52 -10.12 4.09 4.37
CA TRP A 52 -10.32 5.44 3.86
C TRP A 52 -11.66 5.52 3.12
N GLY A 53 -12.27 6.70 3.12
CA GLY A 53 -13.58 6.91 2.53
C GLY A 53 -14.66 7.27 3.56
N ALA A 54 -15.90 6.92 3.23
CA ALA A 54 -17.10 7.32 3.99
C ALA A 54 -17.21 6.66 5.36
N VAL A 55 -16.59 5.48 5.56
CA VAL A 55 -16.64 4.72 6.81
C VAL A 55 -15.22 4.45 7.31
N PRO A 56 -14.55 5.45 7.93
CA PRO A 56 -13.18 5.31 8.38
C PRO A 56 -13.07 4.33 9.57
N LEU A 57 -11.87 3.77 9.75
CA LEU A 57 -11.46 3.09 10.97
C LEU A 57 -10.60 4.06 11.79
N ALA A 58 -10.85 4.20 13.10
CA ALA A 58 -10.04 5.05 13.96
C ALA A 58 -8.57 4.60 13.94
N ARG A 59 -7.64 5.54 13.74
CA ARG A 59 -6.23 5.31 13.32
C ARG A 59 -5.35 4.50 14.31
N THR A 60 -5.85 4.03 15.45
CA THR A 60 -4.98 3.71 16.60
C THR A 60 -5.06 2.29 17.16
N SER A 61 -5.80 1.34 16.58
CA SER A 61 -5.63 -0.08 16.96
C SER A 61 -6.24 -1.05 15.95
N THR A 62 -5.37 -1.95 15.49
CA THR A 62 -5.66 -2.99 14.49
C THR A 62 -5.41 -4.38 15.10
N ALA A 63 -5.20 -4.42 16.42
CA ALA A 63 -4.84 -5.62 17.15
C ALA A 63 -5.92 -6.70 16.99
N GLY A 64 -5.51 -7.84 16.46
CA GLY A 64 -6.37 -9.01 16.31
C GLY A 64 -7.27 -9.00 15.07
N ILE A 65 -7.06 -8.11 14.09
CA ILE A 65 -7.70 -8.21 12.77
C ILE A 65 -6.84 -9.09 11.86
N ALA A 66 -7.47 -10.05 11.18
CA ALA A 66 -6.85 -10.93 10.19
C ALA A 66 -7.21 -10.54 8.74
N ASP A 67 -8.44 -10.09 8.52
CA ASP A 67 -8.90 -9.56 7.22
C ASP A 67 -9.97 -8.48 7.46
N LEU A 68 -10.17 -7.59 6.49
CA LEU A 68 -11.13 -6.49 6.58
C LEU A 68 -11.85 -6.31 5.25
N ARG A 69 -13.18 -6.27 5.30
CA ARG A 69 -14.04 -6.14 4.13
C ARG A 69 -14.93 -4.89 4.23
N ALA A 70 -14.95 -4.12 3.15
CA ALA A 70 -15.72 -2.89 3.04
C ALA A 70 -17.03 -3.11 2.26
N GLY A 71 -18.13 -2.56 2.77
CA GLY A 71 -19.46 -2.64 2.18
C GLY A 71 -20.03 -1.27 1.79
N LYS A 72 -21.37 -1.18 1.73
CA LYS A 72 -22.07 0.09 1.51
C LYS A 72 -22.50 0.70 2.84
N GLY A 73 -21.65 1.56 3.40
CA GLY A 73 -21.93 2.25 4.67
C GLY A 73 -21.53 1.48 5.94
N PHE A 74 -21.03 0.25 5.80
CA PHE A 74 -20.49 -0.55 6.90
C PHE A 74 -19.24 -1.32 6.45
N ASN A 75 -18.44 -1.75 7.42
CA ASN A 75 -17.31 -2.65 7.19
C ASN A 75 -17.40 -3.82 8.19
N CYS A 76 -16.74 -4.93 7.87
CA CYS A 76 -16.58 -6.05 8.79
C CYS A 76 -15.14 -6.54 8.79
N ALA A 77 -14.66 -6.97 9.96
CA ALA A 77 -13.35 -7.56 10.16
C ALA A 77 -13.49 -9.05 10.51
N LEU A 78 -12.65 -9.87 9.87
CA LEU A 78 -12.32 -11.20 10.35
C LEU A 78 -11.22 -11.05 11.40
N ARG A 79 -11.44 -11.63 12.56
CA ARG A 79 -10.53 -11.54 13.70
C ARG A 79 -9.57 -12.72 13.70
N LYS A 80 -8.41 -12.56 14.37
CA LYS A 80 -7.41 -13.64 14.55
C LYS A 80 -7.91 -14.80 15.40
N ASP A 81 -8.91 -14.58 16.23
CA ASP A 81 -9.63 -15.62 16.97
C ASP A 81 -10.74 -16.27 16.12
N GLU A 82 -10.73 -16.04 14.80
CA GLU A 82 -11.63 -16.63 13.81
C GLU A 82 -13.10 -16.23 14.00
N THR A 83 -13.35 -15.12 14.70
CA THR A 83 -14.67 -14.49 14.83
C THR A 83 -14.86 -13.32 13.86
N ALA A 84 -16.09 -12.82 13.72
CA ALA A 84 -16.38 -11.64 12.89
C ALA A 84 -16.91 -10.47 13.74
N SER A 85 -16.48 -9.25 13.40
CA SER A 85 -16.97 -7.99 13.99
C SER A 85 -17.32 -6.99 12.89
N CYS A 86 -18.38 -6.21 13.03
CA CYS A 86 -18.79 -5.21 12.04
C CYS A 86 -19.00 -3.84 12.68
N TRP A 87 -18.85 -2.76 11.90
CA TRP A 87 -19.12 -1.39 12.30
C TRP A 87 -19.69 -0.57 11.15
N GLY A 88 -20.30 0.56 11.46
CA GLY A 88 -21.02 1.40 10.53
C GLY A 88 -22.50 1.03 10.43
N ASN A 89 -23.10 1.36 9.30
CA ASN A 89 -24.54 1.23 9.06
C ASN A 89 -24.81 0.36 7.83
N MET A 90 -25.58 -0.71 8.03
CA MET A 90 -26.06 -1.63 7.01
C MET A 90 -27.57 -1.44 6.85
N GLY A 91 -27.97 -0.28 6.33
CA GLY A 91 -29.37 0.10 6.16
C GLY A 91 -30.07 0.38 7.51
N SER A 92 -31.08 -0.41 7.86
CA SER A 92 -31.76 -0.28 9.16
C SER A 92 -30.99 -0.91 10.32
N LEU A 93 -29.91 -1.65 10.04
CA LEU A 93 -29.08 -2.29 11.05
C LEU A 93 -27.81 -1.46 11.31
N SER A 94 -27.70 -0.89 12.50
CA SER A 94 -26.54 -0.08 12.91
C SER A 94 -25.67 -0.88 13.87
N PHE A 95 -24.39 -1.01 13.54
CA PHE A 95 -23.38 -1.66 14.39
C PHE A 95 -22.61 -0.66 15.27
N GLY A 96 -22.91 0.64 15.14
CA GLY A 96 -22.15 1.71 15.80
C GLY A 96 -20.75 1.92 15.18
N PRO A 97 -19.95 2.86 15.72
CA PRO A 97 -18.59 3.11 15.25
C PRO A 97 -17.61 2.04 15.74
N ALA A 98 -16.49 1.88 15.03
CA ALA A 98 -15.32 1.16 15.54
C ALA A 98 -14.34 2.15 16.20
N THR A 99 -13.84 1.79 17.38
CA THR A 99 -12.83 2.54 18.14
C THR A 99 -11.57 1.69 18.32
N ALA A 100 -10.51 2.30 18.86
CA ALA A 100 -9.25 1.59 19.13
C ALA A 100 -9.43 0.40 20.09
N ASP A 101 -10.34 0.51 21.06
CA ASP A 101 -10.60 -0.53 22.05
C ASP A 101 -11.73 -1.48 21.63
N THR A 102 -12.54 -1.08 20.65
CA THR A 102 -13.70 -1.86 20.16
C THR A 102 -13.79 -1.79 18.63
N PRO A 103 -13.17 -2.72 17.87
CA PRO A 103 -13.12 -2.66 16.41
C PRO A 103 -14.43 -3.16 15.76
N GLY A 104 -15.58 -2.87 16.37
CA GLY A 104 -16.92 -3.21 15.91
C GLY A 104 -17.68 -4.17 16.82
N GLN A 105 -18.97 -4.30 16.54
CA GLN A 105 -19.89 -5.22 17.19
C GLN A 105 -19.65 -6.65 16.70
N ALA A 106 -19.51 -7.61 17.63
CA ALA A 106 -19.35 -9.03 17.30
C ALA A 106 -20.62 -9.60 16.65
N ILE A 107 -20.44 -10.44 15.63
CA ILE A 107 -21.53 -11.13 14.92
C ILE A 107 -21.79 -12.48 15.59
N ALA A 108 -22.98 -12.63 16.16
CA ALA A 108 -23.38 -13.86 16.82
C ALA A 108 -23.49 -15.01 15.82
N GLY A 109 -22.91 -16.16 16.15
CA GLY A 109 -22.97 -17.38 15.33
C GLY A 109 -21.82 -17.58 14.35
N VAL A 110 -20.85 -16.66 14.30
CA VAL A 110 -19.63 -16.82 13.48
C VAL A 110 -18.46 -17.24 14.38
N ARG A 111 -17.86 -18.40 14.08
CA ARG A 111 -16.66 -18.97 14.72
C ARG A 111 -15.87 -19.73 13.68
N GLU A 112 -14.58 -19.95 13.89
CA GLU A 112 -13.73 -20.73 12.97
C GLU A 112 -13.83 -20.23 11.51
N ALA A 113 -14.05 -18.92 11.35
CA ALA A 113 -14.19 -18.31 10.04
C ALA A 113 -12.82 -18.17 9.36
N THR A 114 -12.76 -18.59 8.10
CA THR A 114 -11.54 -18.55 7.26
C THR A 114 -11.64 -17.55 6.12
N GLN A 115 -12.86 -17.13 5.79
CA GLN A 115 -13.11 -16.08 4.81
C GLN A 115 -14.28 -15.22 5.29
N LEU A 116 -14.16 -13.92 5.08
CA LEU A 116 -15.23 -12.94 5.26
C LEU A 116 -15.51 -12.27 3.91
N VAL A 117 -16.78 -12.06 3.58
CA VAL A 117 -17.19 -11.28 2.42
C VAL A 117 -18.33 -10.34 2.78
N VAL A 118 -18.31 -9.17 2.15
CA VAL A 118 -19.24 -8.08 2.43
C VAL A 118 -19.84 -7.63 1.11
N GLY A 119 -21.17 -7.67 1.01
CA GLY A 119 -21.95 -7.12 -0.09
C GLY A 119 -22.47 -5.72 0.23
N ALA A 120 -23.49 -5.29 -0.51
CA ALA A 120 -24.07 -3.96 -0.31
C ALA A 120 -24.83 -3.83 1.02
N THR A 121 -25.63 -4.83 1.38
CA THR A 121 -26.55 -4.77 2.53
C THR A 121 -26.52 -6.04 3.38
N HIS A 122 -25.58 -6.95 3.12
CA HIS A 122 -25.39 -8.19 3.84
C HIS A 122 -23.91 -8.59 3.84
N ALA A 123 -23.54 -9.51 4.72
CA ALA A 123 -22.20 -10.08 4.76
C ALA A 123 -22.28 -11.57 5.10
N CYS A 124 -21.23 -12.30 4.75
CA CYS A 124 -21.15 -13.73 4.97
C CYS A 124 -19.74 -14.14 5.41
N ALA A 125 -19.67 -15.21 6.21
CA ALA A 125 -18.44 -15.85 6.63
C ALA A 125 -18.42 -17.32 6.19
N LEU A 126 -17.26 -17.79 5.74
CA LEU A 126 -16.99 -19.20 5.48
C LEU A 126 -16.37 -19.83 6.73
N SER A 127 -17.08 -20.75 7.37
CA SER A 127 -16.67 -21.47 8.58
C SER A 127 -16.83 -22.97 8.37
N GLY A 128 -15.76 -23.75 8.54
CA GLY A 128 -15.83 -25.21 8.37
C GLY A 128 -16.37 -25.69 7.02
N ALA A 129 -16.06 -24.98 5.92
CA ALA A 129 -16.60 -25.20 4.56
C ALA A 129 -18.10 -24.91 4.37
N VAL A 130 -18.71 -24.24 5.35
CA VAL A 130 -20.11 -23.85 5.37
C VAL A 130 -20.22 -22.32 5.43
N VAL A 131 -21.22 -21.77 4.76
CA VAL A 131 -21.43 -20.31 4.71
C VAL A 131 -22.51 -19.87 5.70
N TYR A 132 -22.19 -18.84 6.48
CA TYR A 132 -23.12 -18.16 7.38
C TYR A 132 -23.26 -16.69 6.97
N CYS A 133 -24.49 -16.23 6.74
CA CYS A 133 -24.77 -14.87 6.30
C CYS A 133 -25.65 -14.10 7.30
N TRP A 134 -25.42 -12.79 7.41
CA TRP A 134 -26.19 -11.85 8.22
C TRP A 134 -26.46 -10.56 7.44
N GLY A 135 -27.30 -9.70 7.99
CA GLY A 135 -27.79 -8.48 7.35
C GLY A 135 -29.13 -8.68 6.66
N ASP A 136 -29.35 -7.95 5.57
CA ASP A 136 -30.56 -8.01 4.76
C ASP A 136 -30.78 -9.42 4.18
N GLY A 137 -32.01 -9.91 4.29
CA GLY A 137 -32.47 -11.19 3.74
C GLY A 137 -33.70 -11.06 2.84
N SER A 138 -34.08 -9.83 2.47
CA SER A 138 -35.32 -9.53 1.75
C SER A 138 -35.34 -10.07 0.31
N ARG A 139 -34.18 -10.43 -0.23
CA ARG A 139 -34.00 -11.02 -1.56
C ARG A 139 -33.59 -12.49 -1.51
N GLY A 140 -33.49 -13.08 -0.32
CA GLY A 140 -32.98 -14.45 -0.13
C GLY A 140 -31.45 -14.58 -0.19
N GLN A 141 -30.72 -13.46 -0.20
CA GLN A 141 -29.26 -13.42 -0.34
C GLN A 141 -28.49 -14.09 0.81
N ARG A 142 -29.15 -14.36 1.94
CA ARG A 142 -28.56 -15.12 3.06
C ARG A 142 -28.60 -16.63 2.85
N GLY A 143 -29.27 -17.13 1.81
CA GLY A 143 -29.51 -18.56 1.63
C GLY A 143 -30.42 -19.18 2.69
N ALA A 144 -31.29 -18.37 3.28
CA ALA A 144 -32.26 -18.74 4.29
C ALA A 144 -33.65 -18.23 3.85
N PRO A 145 -34.77 -18.60 4.51
CA PRO A 145 -36.07 -18.02 4.24
C PRO A 145 -36.01 -16.48 4.18
N VAL A 146 -36.71 -15.92 3.19
CA VAL A 146 -36.75 -14.47 2.94
C VAL A 146 -37.24 -13.74 4.19
N SER A 147 -36.54 -12.66 4.55
CA SER A 147 -36.85 -11.85 5.73
C SER A 147 -36.71 -10.37 5.41
N ALA A 148 -37.78 -9.61 5.58
CA ALA A 148 -37.77 -8.16 5.41
C ALA A 148 -36.94 -7.43 6.49
N THR A 149 -36.72 -8.07 7.63
CA THR A 149 -35.93 -7.52 8.74
C THR A 149 -34.47 -7.97 8.62
N PRO A 150 -33.50 -7.04 8.52
CA PRO A 150 -32.08 -7.36 8.63
C PRO A 150 -31.73 -7.92 10.01
N SER A 151 -30.71 -8.77 10.10
CA SER A 151 -30.29 -9.39 11.37
C SER A 151 -28.78 -9.30 11.59
N ALA A 152 -28.34 -9.05 12.83
CA ALA A 152 -26.94 -9.18 13.24
C ALA A 152 -26.56 -10.62 13.63
N GLN A 153 -27.50 -11.56 13.60
CA GLN A 153 -27.26 -12.97 13.84
C GLN A 153 -26.97 -13.67 12.52
N ALA A 154 -25.85 -14.39 12.46
CA ALA A 154 -25.48 -15.16 11.29
C ALA A 154 -26.39 -16.39 11.14
N THR A 155 -26.83 -16.62 9.91
CA THR A 155 -27.74 -17.69 9.52
C THR A 155 -27.06 -18.59 8.49
N TYR A 156 -27.23 -19.90 8.62
CA TYR A 156 -26.67 -20.86 7.68
C TYR A 156 -27.30 -20.69 6.29
N ALA A 157 -26.47 -20.57 5.26
CA ALA A 157 -26.89 -20.57 3.87
C ALA A 157 -27.18 -22.02 3.44
N GLN A 158 -28.46 -22.39 3.49
CA GLN A 158 -28.93 -23.76 3.25
C GLN A 158 -28.49 -24.27 1.87
N GLY A 159 -27.81 -25.42 1.84
CA GLY A 159 -27.32 -26.05 0.61
C GLY A 159 -25.93 -25.59 0.15
N LEU A 160 -25.36 -24.55 0.77
CA LEU A 160 -24.02 -24.04 0.48
C LEU A 160 -22.99 -24.65 1.44
N HIS A 161 -22.69 -25.93 1.21
CA HIS A 161 -21.69 -26.74 1.93
C HIS A 161 -20.56 -27.15 0.99
N ASP A 162 -19.45 -27.65 1.54
CA ASP A 162 -18.21 -27.97 0.83
C ASP A 162 -17.66 -26.80 0.03
N VAL A 163 -17.79 -25.59 0.57
CA VAL A 163 -17.43 -24.34 -0.07
C VAL A 163 -15.94 -24.07 0.12
N ALA A 164 -15.26 -23.71 -0.98
CA ALA A 164 -13.87 -23.29 -1.00
C ALA A 164 -13.72 -21.76 -1.02
N ARG A 165 -14.65 -21.05 -1.68
CA ARG A 165 -14.69 -19.59 -1.74
C ARG A 165 -16.13 -19.08 -1.72
N VAL A 166 -16.37 -17.95 -1.09
CA VAL A 166 -17.66 -17.24 -1.12
C VAL A 166 -17.45 -15.81 -1.61
N ALA A 167 -18.48 -15.21 -2.20
CA ALA A 167 -18.56 -13.78 -2.50
C ALA A 167 -19.99 -13.26 -2.30
N ALA A 168 -20.11 -11.96 -2.03
CA ALA A 168 -21.37 -11.27 -1.77
C ALA A 168 -21.46 -9.99 -2.61
N GLY A 169 -22.60 -9.79 -3.29
CA GLY A 169 -22.88 -8.62 -4.14
C GLY A 169 -24.02 -7.75 -3.60
N ASN A 170 -24.75 -7.06 -4.49
CA ASN A 170 -25.91 -6.25 -4.11
C ASN A 170 -27.19 -7.11 -3.98
N GLY A 171 -27.31 -7.82 -2.85
CA GLY A 171 -28.45 -8.72 -2.61
C GLY A 171 -28.30 -10.08 -3.27
N SER A 172 -27.07 -10.57 -3.44
CA SER A 172 -26.77 -11.93 -3.89
C SER A 172 -25.52 -12.47 -3.20
N THR A 173 -25.46 -13.80 -3.06
CA THR A 173 -24.31 -14.53 -2.51
C THR A 173 -24.01 -15.72 -3.40
N CYS A 174 -22.76 -15.91 -3.79
CA CYS A 174 -22.31 -17.08 -4.53
C CYS A 174 -21.18 -17.78 -3.79
N GLY A 175 -21.13 -19.11 -3.89
CA GLY A 175 -20.03 -19.91 -3.38
C GLY A 175 -19.49 -20.87 -4.45
N VAL A 176 -18.18 -20.98 -4.51
CA VAL A 176 -17.45 -22.02 -5.25
C VAL A 176 -17.30 -23.22 -4.33
N LYS A 177 -17.84 -24.36 -4.72
CA LYS A 177 -17.62 -25.63 -4.01
C LYS A 177 -16.26 -26.21 -4.34
N ARG A 178 -15.75 -27.10 -3.48
CA ARG A 178 -14.45 -27.79 -3.66
C ARG A 178 -14.38 -28.64 -4.93
N ASP A 179 -15.52 -29.08 -5.44
CA ASP A 179 -15.64 -29.77 -6.73
C ASP A 179 -15.51 -28.82 -7.94
N GLY A 180 -15.44 -27.50 -7.72
CA GLY A 180 -15.33 -26.47 -8.75
C GLY A 180 -16.67 -25.96 -9.29
N THR A 181 -17.80 -26.47 -8.82
CA THR A 181 -19.13 -25.95 -9.17
C THR A 181 -19.44 -24.65 -8.42
N VAL A 182 -20.31 -23.82 -8.99
CA VAL A 182 -20.68 -22.53 -8.40
C VAL A 182 -22.17 -22.50 -8.12
N TRP A 183 -22.54 -22.05 -6.92
CA TRP A 183 -23.92 -22.01 -6.44
C TRP A 183 -24.24 -20.63 -5.90
N CYS A 184 -25.39 -20.07 -6.29
CA CYS A 184 -25.78 -18.69 -5.98
C CYS A 184 -27.16 -18.58 -5.33
N TYR A 185 -27.35 -17.53 -4.54
CA TYR A 185 -28.56 -17.16 -3.81
C TYR A 185 -28.87 -15.68 -4.01
N GLY A 186 -30.13 -15.29 -3.85
CA GLY A 186 -30.57 -13.91 -3.93
C GLY A 186 -31.27 -13.55 -5.25
N SER A 187 -31.88 -12.36 -5.31
CA SER A 187 -32.46 -11.80 -6.53
C SER A 187 -31.84 -10.43 -6.85
N GLY A 188 -31.15 -10.33 -7.98
CA GLY A 188 -30.71 -9.05 -8.55
C GLY A 188 -31.77 -8.50 -9.51
N THR A 189 -32.11 -7.21 -9.41
CA THR A 189 -32.87 -6.48 -10.44
C THR A 189 -32.11 -6.46 -11.77
N PRO A 190 -32.79 -6.40 -12.94
CA PRO A 190 -32.89 -7.53 -13.87
C PRO A 190 -31.75 -7.65 -14.90
N PRO A 191 -31.44 -8.87 -15.39
CA PRO A 191 -31.51 -10.21 -14.81
C PRO A 191 -30.10 -10.71 -14.45
N LEU A 192 -29.79 -10.68 -13.14
CA LEU A 192 -29.07 -11.79 -12.50
C LEU A 192 -30.02 -12.95 -12.14
N THR A 193 -31.33 -12.74 -12.29
CA THR A 193 -32.42 -13.68 -11.94
C THR A 193 -32.67 -14.79 -12.97
N THR A 194 -31.76 -14.98 -13.93
CA THR A 194 -31.74 -16.15 -14.83
C THR A 194 -30.52 -17.03 -14.61
N LEU A 195 -29.80 -16.86 -13.50
CA LEU A 195 -29.18 -17.99 -12.82
C LEU A 195 -30.21 -18.92 -12.14
N GLY A 196 -31.49 -18.64 -12.29
CA GLY A 196 -32.63 -19.47 -11.92
C GLY A 196 -33.73 -18.60 -11.32
N GLY A 197 -34.97 -18.87 -11.72
CA GLY A 197 -36.14 -18.05 -11.40
C GLY A 197 -36.33 -17.84 -9.90
N MET A 198 -37.36 -17.04 -9.56
CA MET A 198 -37.88 -16.85 -8.20
C MET A 198 -37.49 -18.04 -7.32
N ALA A 199 -36.64 -17.80 -6.31
CA ALA A 199 -36.09 -18.85 -5.47
C ALA A 199 -37.16 -19.92 -5.23
N PRO A 200 -36.95 -21.20 -5.63
CA PRO A 200 -37.82 -22.25 -5.13
C PRO A 200 -37.76 -22.19 -3.60
N ALA A 201 -38.78 -22.77 -2.96
CA ALA A 201 -38.95 -22.91 -1.52
C ALA A 201 -37.66 -22.77 -0.67
N PRO A 202 -37.72 -22.11 0.50
CA PRO A 202 -36.56 -21.59 1.21
C PRO A 202 -35.35 -22.53 1.22
N GLY A 203 -34.21 -22.05 0.72
CA GLY A 203 -32.90 -22.63 1.06
C GLY A 203 -32.25 -23.61 0.10
N THR A 204 -32.51 -23.55 -1.20
CA THR A 204 -31.67 -24.26 -2.18
C THR A 204 -31.04 -23.26 -3.14
N GLY A 205 -29.71 -23.16 -3.11
CA GLY A 205 -28.96 -22.32 -4.05
C GLY A 205 -29.14 -22.87 -5.47
N ILE A 206 -28.84 -22.04 -6.46
CA ILE A 206 -28.94 -22.44 -7.86
C ILE A 206 -27.54 -22.64 -8.42
N GLN A 207 -27.32 -23.81 -9.01
CA GLN A 207 -26.06 -24.13 -9.65
C GLN A 207 -25.91 -23.34 -10.95
N VAL A 208 -24.77 -22.69 -11.11
CA VAL A 208 -24.39 -22.01 -12.35
C VAL A 208 -24.04 -23.06 -13.40
N PRO A 209 -24.73 -23.11 -14.55
CA PRO A 209 -24.50 -24.12 -15.57
C PRO A 209 -23.13 -23.95 -16.25
N GLY A 210 -22.50 -25.06 -16.63
CA GLY A 210 -21.27 -25.05 -17.43
C GLY A 210 -19.96 -24.78 -16.67
N ILE A 211 -20.03 -24.55 -15.36
CA ILE A 211 -18.86 -24.31 -14.50
C ILE A 211 -18.65 -25.50 -13.55
N SER A 212 -17.48 -26.12 -13.65
CA SER A 212 -17.07 -27.29 -12.83
C SER A 212 -15.61 -27.23 -12.38
N ASP A 213 -14.94 -26.11 -12.61
CA ASP A 213 -13.51 -25.91 -12.38
C ASP A 213 -13.21 -24.49 -11.88
N ALA A 214 -14.19 -23.81 -11.29
CA ALA A 214 -13.95 -22.52 -10.65
C ALA A 214 -13.03 -22.68 -9.43
N VAL A 215 -12.16 -21.69 -9.23
CA VAL A 215 -11.33 -21.54 -8.03
C VAL A 215 -11.70 -20.29 -7.23
N ASP A 216 -12.38 -19.34 -7.86
CA ASP A 216 -12.88 -18.13 -7.22
C ASP A 216 -14.13 -17.59 -7.94
N VAL A 217 -14.89 -16.76 -7.24
CA VAL A 217 -16.09 -16.09 -7.76
C VAL A 217 -16.13 -14.64 -7.28
N ALA A 218 -16.46 -13.72 -8.17
CA ALA A 218 -16.70 -12.31 -7.87
C ALA A 218 -18.06 -11.91 -8.46
N LEU A 219 -18.80 -11.08 -7.74
CA LEU A 219 -20.09 -10.59 -8.18
C LEU A 219 -20.41 -9.22 -7.59
N PHE A 220 -21.25 -8.50 -8.29
CA PHE A 220 -21.89 -7.29 -7.80
C PHE A 220 -23.33 -7.21 -8.33
N ASP A 221 -23.98 -6.06 -8.16
CA ASP A 221 -25.23 -5.73 -8.82
C ASP A 221 -25.11 -5.90 -10.35
N GLY A 222 -26.01 -6.69 -10.93
CA GLY A 222 -26.12 -6.88 -12.37
C GLY A 222 -25.31 -8.03 -12.97
N HIS A 223 -24.06 -8.32 -12.55
CA HIS A 223 -23.26 -9.41 -13.16
C HIS A 223 -22.28 -10.10 -12.19
N ALA A 224 -21.77 -11.24 -12.62
CA ALA A 224 -20.82 -12.05 -11.88
C ALA A 224 -19.80 -12.71 -12.82
N CYS A 225 -18.64 -13.04 -12.27
CA CYS A 225 -17.54 -13.69 -12.97
C CYS A 225 -16.92 -14.78 -12.08
N VAL A 226 -16.40 -15.83 -12.71
CA VAL A 226 -15.61 -16.87 -12.05
C VAL A 226 -14.20 -16.89 -12.61
N LEU A 227 -13.24 -17.13 -11.72
CA LEU A 227 -11.87 -17.49 -12.10
C LEU A 227 -11.79 -19.02 -12.18
N ARG A 228 -11.40 -19.55 -13.34
CA ARG A 228 -11.25 -20.98 -13.58
C ARG A 228 -9.84 -21.46 -13.22
N LYS A 229 -9.66 -22.76 -12.98
CA LYS A 229 -8.33 -23.37 -12.69
C LYS A 229 -7.27 -23.07 -13.74
N THR A 230 -7.68 -22.89 -14.99
CA THR A 230 -6.80 -22.55 -16.12
C THR A 230 -6.34 -21.09 -16.11
N GLY A 231 -6.92 -20.24 -15.25
CA GLY A 231 -6.79 -18.79 -15.27
C GLY A 231 -7.67 -18.11 -16.31
N ALA A 232 -8.56 -18.84 -17.00
CA ALA A 232 -9.63 -18.23 -17.78
C ALA A 232 -10.69 -17.59 -16.86
N ILE A 233 -11.43 -16.62 -17.40
CA ILE A 233 -12.52 -15.94 -16.68
C ILE A 233 -13.80 -16.15 -17.48
N ALA A 234 -14.84 -16.63 -16.83
CA ALA A 234 -16.19 -16.69 -17.41
C ALA A 234 -17.15 -15.80 -16.63
N CYS A 235 -17.92 -14.97 -17.33
CA CYS A 235 -18.85 -14.02 -16.74
C CYS A 235 -20.29 -14.21 -17.24
N TRP A 236 -21.27 -13.80 -16.45
CA TRP A 236 -22.69 -13.81 -16.82
C TRP A 236 -23.45 -12.69 -16.09
N GLY A 237 -24.67 -12.43 -16.52
CA GLY A 237 -25.53 -11.35 -16.05
C GLY A 237 -25.54 -10.17 -17.03
N SER A 238 -25.68 -8.96 -16.50
CA SER A 238 -25.72 -7.68 -17.22
C SER A 238 -24.53 -7.54 -18.15
N ASN A 239 -24.81 -7.07 -19.36
CA ASN A 239 -23.79 -6.77 -20.35
C ASN A 239 -24.09 -5.47 -21.12
N ALA A 240 -24.90 -4.57 -20.54
CA ALA A 240 -25.33 -3.34 -21.21
C ALA A 240 -24.16 -2.39 -21.52
N LYS A 241 -23.06 -2.51 -20.78
CA LYS A 241 -21.82 -1.74 -20.95
C LYS A 241 -20.63 -2.61 -21.37
N GLY A 242 -20.84 -3.90 -21.64
CA GLY A 242 -19.79 -4.87 -21.94
C GLY A 242 -19.10 -5.43 -20.69
N GLU A 243 -19.78 -5.45 -19.55
CA GLU A 243 -19.29 -5.90 -18.23
C GLU A 243 -18.77 -7.34 -18.23
N LEU A 244 -19.22 -8.15 -19.19
CA LEU A 244 -18.80 -9.54 -19.38
C LEU A 244 -17.56 -9.70 -20.27
N GLY A 245 -16.95 -8.61 -20.73
CA GLY A 245 -15.77 -8.62 -21.60
C GLY A 245 -16.09 -9.03 -23.03
N THR A 246 -17.38 -9.06 -23.39
CA THR A 246 -17.89 -9.34 -24.73
C THR A 246 -18.61 -8.11 -25.29
N ALA A 247 -19.07 -8.17 -26.54
CA ALA A 247 -19.83 -7.08 -27.14
C ALA A 247 -21.07 -6.75 -26.29
N ALA A 248 -21.29 -5.45 -26.02
CA ALA A 248 -22.41 -5.01 -25.19
C ALA A 248 -23.76 -5.49 -25.73
N SER A 249 -24.67 -5.85 -24.83
CA SER A 249 -26.00 -6.36 -25.12
C SER A 249 -27.01 -5.80 -24.14
N ALA A 250 -28.14 -5.32 -24.67
CA ALA A 250 -29.27 -4.88 -23.85
C ALA A 250 -29.97 -6.07 -23.13
N THR A 251 -29.84 -7.29 -23.67
CA THR A 251 -30.34 -8.50 -23.03
C THR A 251 -29.21 -9.17 -22.26
N PRO A 252 -29.40 -9.42 -20.96
CA PRO A 252 -28.33 -10.02 -20.17
C PRO A 252 -28.13 -11.50 -20.41
N VAL A 253 -26.91 -11.96 -20.16
CA VAL A 253 -26.42 -13.29 -20.53
C VAL A 253 -26.60 -14.23 -19.35
N THR A 254 -27.31 -15.33 -19.53
CA THR A 254 -27.77 -16.20 -18.44
C THR A 254 -26.86 -17.42 -18.22
N THR A 255 -25.96 -17.66 -19.16
CA THR A 255 -24.96 -18.73 -19.11
C THR A 255 -23.57 -18.10 -19.13
N PRO A 256 -22.60 -18.59 -18.33
CA PRO A 256 -21.26 -18.05 -18.33
C PRO A 256 -20.62 -18.05 -19.73
N VAL A 257 -20.12 -16.89 -20.14
CA VAL A 257 -19.35 -16.69 -21.36
C VAL A 257 -17.90 -16.39 -21.00
N GLU A 258 -16.97 -17.00 -21.72
CA GLU A 258 -15.54 -16.75 -21.54
C GLU A 258 -15.17 -15.33 -21.98
N VAL A 259 -14.31 -14.68 -21.19
CA VAL A 259 -13.75 -13.36 -21.49
C VAL A 259 -12.59 -13.53 -22.48
N PRO A 260 -12.74 -13.05 -23.74
CA PRO A 260 -11.67 -13.16 -24.71
C PRO A 260 -10.54 -12.16 -24.44
N GLY A 261 -9.38 -12.40 -25.05
CA GLY A 261 -8.35 -11.35 -25.20
C GLY A 261 -7.64 -10.93 -23.91
N LEU A 262 -7.62 -11.75 -22.85
CA LEU A 262 -6.86 -11.44 -21.63
C LEU A 262 -5.34 -11.40 -21.89
N GLY A 263 -4.81 -12.21 -22.81
CA GLY A 263 -3.40 -12.21 -23.22
C GLY A 263 -2.44 -12.91 -22.25
N SER A 264 -2.88 -13.18 -21.02
CA SER A 264 -2.21 -14.02 -20.03
C SER A 264 -3.29 -14.61 -19.11
N PRO A 265 -3.07 -15.77 -18.47
CA PRO A 265 -3.99 -16.29 -17.45
C PRO A 265 -4.23 -15.26 -16.35
N ALA A 266 -5.44 -15.19 -15.82
CA ALA A 266 -5.78 -14.41 -14.65
C ALA A 266 -5.42 -15.16 -13.36
N LYS A 267 -5.11 -14.39 -12.31
CA LYS A 267 -4.91 -14.90 -10.94
C LYS A 267 -5.87 -14.27 -9.91
N ALA A 268 -6.58 -13.20 -10.28
CA ALA A 268 -7.62 -12.58 -9.47
C ALA A 268 -8.64 -11.86 -10.38
N VAL A 269 -9.88 -11.78 -9.95
CA VAL A 269 -10.98 -11.05 -10.62
C VAL A 269 -11.77 -10.28 -9.57
N ALA A 270 -12.18 -9.06 -9.91
CA ALA A 270 -13.05 -8.22 -9.08
C ALA A 270 -14.14 -7.58 -9.95
N VAL A 271 -15.35 -7.52 -9.41
CA VAL A 271 -16.56 -7.10 -10.11
C VAL A 271 -17.16 -5.88 -9.39
N GLY A 272 -17.34 -4.78 -10.13
CA GLY A 272 -18.04 -3.58 -9.66
C GLY A 272 -19.44 -3.42 -10.29
N PRO A 273 -20.17 -2.32 -10.04
CA PRO A 273 -21.55 -2.13 -10.51
C PRO A 273 -21.81 -2.09 -12.02
N GLY A 274 -20.77 -1.96 -12.81
CA GLY A 274 -20.91 -1.86 -14.26
C GLY A 274 -19.60 -2.09 -14.99
N TYR A 275 -18.63 -2.73 -14.32
CA TYR A 275 -17.31 -3.00 -14.86
C TYR A 275 -16.68 -4.17 -14.10
N THR A 276 -15.64 -4.74 -14.70
CA THR A 276 -14.88 -5.86 -14.14
C THR A 276 -13.40 -5.60 -14.35
N CYS A 277 -12.59 -6.00 -13.38
CA CYS A 277 -11.13 -5.95 -13.46
C CYS A 277 -10.52 -7.32 -13.13
N ALA A 278 -9.40 -7.65 -13.77
CA ALA A 278 -8.66 -8.87 -13.54
C ALA A 278 -7.17 -8.60 -13.41
N VAL A 279 -6.53 -9.26 -12.45
CA VAL A 279 -5.06 -9.30 -12.35
C VAL A 279 -4.57 -10.52 -13.10
N LEU A 280 -3.61 -10.31 -14.00
CA LEU A 280 -3.01 -11.36 -14.80
C LEU A 280 -1.76 -11.94 -14.11
N THR A 281 -1.37 -13.15 -14.49
CA THR A 281 -0.20 -13.84 -13.91
C THR A 281 1.11 -13.11 -14.18
N ASN A 282 1.20 -12.29 -15.24
CA ASN A 282 2.33 -11.42 -15.52
C ASN A 282 2.35 -10.12 -14.67
N GLY A 283 1.35 -9.89 -13.81
CA GLY A 283 1.25 -8.72 -12.93
C GLY A 283 0.48 -7.53 -13.50
N THR A 284 0.14 -7.52 -14.80
CA THR A 284 -0.68 -6.43 -15.35
C THR A 284 -2.15 -6.59 -14.96
N VAL A 285 -2.91 -5.49 -15.04
CA VAL A 285 -4.35 -5.48 -14.79
C VAL A 285 -5.08 -5.17 -16.08
N LYS A 286 -6.19 -5.86 -16.35
CA LYS A 286 -7.16 -5.50 -17.39
C LYS A 286 -8.50 -5.18 -16.77
N CYS A 287 -9.12 -4.10 -17.22
CA CYS A 287 -10.48 -3.74 -16.83
C CYS A 287 -11.36 -3.51 -18.06
N TRP A 288 -12.64 -3.84 -17.95
CA TRP A 288 -13.63 -3.69 -19.01
C TRP A 288 -15.02 -3.35 -18.49
N GLY A 289 -15.87 -2.77 -19.34
CA GLY A 289 -17.23 -2.37 -19.03
C GLY A 289 -17.45 -0.86 -19.13
N GLY A 290 -18.27 -0.32 -18.23
CA GLY A 290 -18.54 1.12 -18.14
C GLY A 290 -17.38 1.91 -17.56
N ASN A 291 -17.12 3.08 -18.13
CA ASN A 291 -16.03 3.97 -17.73
C ASN A 291 -16.45 5.46 -17.52
N PRO A 292 -17.66 5.79 -17.02
CA PRO A 292 -18.06 7.19 -16.87
C PRO A 292 -17.20 7.96 -15.85
N ASP A 293 -16.64 7.24 -14.88
CA ASP A 293 -15.83 7.74 -13.77
C ASP A 293 -14.34 7.43 -13.95
N MET A 294 -13.93 6.93 -15.13
CA MET A 294 -12.56 6.47 -15.40
C MET A 294 -12.13 5.25 -14.54
N GLN A 295 -13.09 4.49 -14.01
CA GLN A 295 -12.85 3.32 -13.16
C GLN A 295 -12.13 2.15 -13.86
N LEU A 296 -12.01 2.17 -15.20
CA LEU A 296 -11.23 1.17 -15.92
C LEU A 296 -9.72 1.46 -15.93
N GLY A 297 -9.30 2.70 -15.68
CA GLY A 297 -7.87 3.03 -15.65
C GLY A 297 -7.14 2.85 -16.99
N ILE A 298 -7.83 3.01 -18.12
CA ILE A 298 -7.27 2.82 -19.48
C ILE A 298 -6.93 4.15 -20.18
N GLY A 299 -6.77 5.25 -19.42
CA GLY A 299 -6.54 6.60 -19.94
C GLY A 299 -7.83 7.41 -20.15
N TYR A 300 -7.74 8.56 -20.83
CA TYR A 300 -8.88 9.47 -21.06
C TYR A 300 -9.82 8.94 -22.15
N GLN A 301 -10.61 7.92 -21.81
CA GLN A 301 -11.69 7.39 -22.64
C GLN A 301 -12.98 7.33 -21.83
N ARG A 302 -13.63 8.49 -21.64
CA ARG A 302 -15.03 8.49 -21.16
C ARG A 302 -15.88 7.83 -22.25
N ASP A 303 -16.69 6.85 -21.84
CA ASP A 303 -17.55 5.98 -22.66
C ASP A 303 -17.59 6.33 -24.17
N SER A 304 -16.97 5.48 -24.99
CA SER A 304 -17.23 5.45 -26.43
C SER A 304 -18.43 4.54 -26.72
N ALA A 305 -19.02 4.62 -27.91
CA ALA A 305 -20.09 3.70 -28.34
C ALA A 305 -19.64 2.20 -28.41
N THR A 306 -18.37 1.91 -28.16
CA THR A 306 -17.81 0.56 -28.06
C THR A 306 -17.46 0.21 -26.62
N PRO A 307 -17.66 -1.06 -26.16
CA PRO A 307 -17.26 -1.50 -24.83
C PRO A 307 -15.81 -1.13 -24.54
N ALA A 308 -15.60 -0.35 -23.49
CA ALA A 308 -14.25 0.03 -23.10
C ALA A 308 -13.58 -1.20 -22.46
N THR A 309 -12.43 -1.59 -23.00
CA THR A 309 -11.60 -2.67 -22.46
C THR A 309 -10.13 -2.32 -22.70
N GLY A 310 -9.28 -2.59 -21.72
CA GLY A 310 -7.86 -2.31 -21.87
C GLY A 310 -7.03 -2.67 -20.66
N GLN A 311 -5.72 -2.62 -20.86
CA GLN A 311 -4.77 -2.74 -19.78
C GLN A 311 -4.78 -1.45 -18.96
N VAL A 312 -4.82 -1.59 -17.64
CA VAL A 312 -4.66 -0.47 -16.71
C VAL A 312 -3.26 0.12 -16.88
N LEU A 313 -3.20 1.41 -17.17
CA LEU A 313 -1.94 2.07 -17.50
C LEU A 313 -1.08 2.24 -16.24
N GLY A 314 0.20 1.87 -16.33
CA GLY A 314 1.16 2.05 -15.25
C GLY A 314 1.10 1.02 -14.13
N ILE A 315 0.21 0.01 -14.20
CA ILE A 315 0.16 -1.10 -13.24
C ILE A 315 0.68 -2.37 -13.92
N ILE A 316 1.85 -2.84 -13.47
CA ILE A 316 2.53 -3.99 -14.10
C ILE A 316 2.91 -5.10 -13.12
N ASP A 317 2.65 -4.93 -11.83
CA ASP A 317 3.04 -5.87 -10.77
C ASP A 317 1.97 -6.06 -9.69
N ALA A 318 0.70 -5.93 -10.07
CA ALA A 318 -0.41 -6.17 -9.18
C ALA A 318 -0.42 -7.61 -8.65
N THR A 319 -0.75 -7.74 -7.38
CA THR A 319 -0.91 -8.99 -6.62
C THR A 319 -2.36 -9.21 -6.20
N ALA A 320 -3.12 -8.13 -5.98
CA ALA A 320 -4.55 -8.17 -5.68
C ALA A 320 -5.27 -6.97 -6.33
N ILE A 321 -6.59 -7.09 -6.48
CA ILE A 321 -7.48 -6.06 -7.03
C ILE A 321 -8.77 -6.02 -6.23
N GLY A 322 -9.33 -4.82 -6.04
CA GLY A 322 -10.67 -4.61 -5.52
C GLY A 322 -11.38 -3.51 -6.30
N THR A 323 -12.71 -3.59 -6.39
CA THR A 323 -13.56 -2.70 -7.18
C THR A 323 -14.66 -2.12 -6.30
N GLY A 324 -14.73 -0.79 -6.24
CA GLY A 324 -15.81 -0.04 -5.61
C GLY A 324 -16.83 0.46 -6.64
N ALA A 325 -17.71 1.39 -6.21
CA ALA A 325 -18.80 1.86 -7.05
C ALA A 325 -18.29 2.65 -8.28
N THR A 326 -17.32 3.54 -8.03
CA THR A 326 -16.80 4.49 -9.02
C THR A 326 -15.28 4.45 -9.15
N HIS A 327 -14.61 3.54 -8.42
CA HIS A 327 -13.16 3.41 -8.36
C HIS A 327 -12.71 1.96 -8.22
N ALA A 328 -11.48 1.66 -8.63
CA ALA A 328 -10.81 0.38 -8.38
C ALA A 328 -9.44 0.62 -7.75
N CYS A 329 -8.94 -0.38 -7.03
CA CYS A 329 -7.66 -0.32 -6.34
C CYS A 329 -6.90 -1.64 -6.54
N ALA A 330 -5.58 -1.58 -6.64
CA ALA A 330 -4.69 -2.74 -6.71
C ALA A 330 -3.64 -2.71 -5.61
N VAL A 331 -3.29 -3.88 -5.07
CA VAL A 331 -2.08 -4.08 -4.28
C VAL A 331 -0.96 -4.49 -5.23
N LEU A 332 0.21 -3.88 -5.12
CA LEU A 332 1.38 -4.08 -5.98
C LEU A 332 2.45 -4.93 -5.28
N ASP A 333 3.43 -5.45 -6.03
CA ASP A 333 4.63 -6.03 -5.41
C ASP A 333 5.32 -4.98 -4.53
N GLY A 334 5.82 -5.40 -3.36
CA GLY A 334 6.28 -4.49 -2.31
C GLY A 334 5.20 -4.00 -1.34
N GLY A 335 3.91 -4.24 -1.63
CA GLY A 335 2.80 -3.91 -0.72
C GLY A 335 2.28 -2.48 -0.87
N TYR A 336 2.58 -1.81 -1.98
CA TYR A 336 2.00 -0.51 -2.31
C TYR A 336 0.55 -0.68 -2.78
N VAL A 337 -0.31 0.31 -2.52
CA VAL A 337 -1.69 0.33 -3.04
C VAL A 337 -1.88 1.48 -3.99
N ASN A 338 -2.45 1.20 -5.16
CA ASN A 338 -2.77 2.20 -6.17
C ASN A 338 -4.27 2.16 -6.49
N CYS A 339 -4.94 3.31 -6.47
CA CYS A 339 -6.37 3.44 -6.74
C CYS A 339 -6.60 4.40 -7.90
N TRP A 340 -7.64 4.15 -8.70
CA TRP A 340 -8.05 4.96 -9.85
C TRP A 340 -9.59 4.98 -10.00
N GLY A 341 -10.11 5.94 -10.77
CA GLY A 341 -11.55 6.21 -10.92
C GLY A 341 -11.97 7.49 -10.19
N ALA A 342 -13.28 7.71 -10.02
CA ALA A 342 -13.82 8.83 -9.25
C ALA A 342 -14.12 8.41 -7.81
N GLY A 343 -13.95 9.34 -6.88
CA GLY A 343 -14.28 9.12 -5.48
C GLY A 343 -13.14 8.48 -4.69
N LEU A 344 -12.75 9.20 -3.63
CA LEU A 344 -12.02 8.70 -2.46
C LEU A 344 -10.54 8.38 -2.64
N GLY A 345 -9.83 9.39 -3.10
CA GLY A 345 -8.70 9.90 -2.33
C GLY A 345 -8.69 11.43 -2.33
N ARG A 346 -9.27 12.06 -1.30
CA ARG A 346 -8.98 13.47 -0.98
C ARG A 346 -7.95 13.48 0.14
N GLY A 347 -6.76 14.00 -0.14
CA GLY A 347 -5.83 14.48 0.89
C GLY A 347 -4.41 13.93 0.79
N ASP A 348 -3.60 14.51 -0.11
CA ASP A 348 -2.13 14.60 -0.02
C ASP A 348 -1.53 15.58 -1.05
N GLY A 349 -2.29 15.98 -2.08
CA GLY A 349 -1.86 16.99 -3.04
C GLY A 349 -0.85 16.48 -4.08
N LEU A 350 -0.71 15.16 -4.22
CA LEU A 350 0.25 14.54 -5.16
C LEU A 350 -0.24 14.49 -6.61
N CYS A 351 -1.53 14.71 -6.84
CA CYS A 351 -2.14 14.79 -8.17
C CYS A 351 -2.43 16.23 -8.61
N THR A 352 -1.48 17.15 -8.42
CA THR A 352 -1.62 18.55 -8.88
C THR A 352 -1.14 18.77 -10.31
N THR A 353 -0.39 17.83 -10.89
CA THR A 353 0.18 17.98 -12.24
C THR A 353 0.05 16.72 -13.08
N VAL A 354 -0.50 16.93 -14.27
CA VAL A 354 -0.62 15.98 -15.35
C VAL A 354 0.78 15.59 -15.87
N GLY A 355 1.15 14.30 -15.80
CA GLY A 355 2.30 13.75 -16.55
C GLY A 355 3.34 13.02 -15.70
N ALA A 356 3.19 11.71 -15.53
CA ALA A 356 4.34 10.83 -15.29
C ALA A 356 4.87 10.36 -16.66
N TYR A 357 6.18 10.21 -16.80
CA TYR A 357 6.85 9.83 -18.06
C TYR A 357 7.58 8.51 -17.85
N TYR A 358 7.16 7.46 -18.55
CA TYR A 358 7.86 6.17 -18.53
C TYR A 358 8.74 6.03 -19.78
N PRO A 359 10.05 5.75 -19.64
CA PRO A 359 10.91 5.40 -20.77
C PRO A 359 10.35 4.21 -21.56
N GLY A 360 10.38 4.27 -22.89
CA GLY A 360 9.95 3.17 -23.76
C GLY A 360 8.43 3.06 -24.02
N VAL A 361 7.62 3.91 -23.40
CA VAL A 361 6.18 4.00 -23.67
C VAL A 361 5.97 4.97 -24.85
N GLN A 362 5.89 4.44 -26.08
CA GLN A 362 5.61 5.26 -27.28
C GLN A 362 4.16 5.73 -27.30
N TYR A 363 3.88 6.99 -26.97
CA TYR A 363 2.60 7.62 -27.33
C TYR A 363 2.73 9.10 -27.67
N SER A 364 2.02 9.49 -28.73
CA SER A 364 1.84 10.87 -29.17
C SER A 364 0.85 11.59 -28.26
N TYR A 365 1.19 12.83 -27.91
CA TYR A 365 0.45 13.86 -27.16
C TYR A 365 0.81 14.06 -25.68
N PRO A 366 1.27 15.28 -25.30
CA PRO A 366 1.60 15.62 -23.93
C PRO A 366 0.35 16.16 -23.26
N THR A 367 -0.45 15.31 -22.61
CA THR A 367 -1.27 15.64 -21.43
C THR A 367 -2.16 14.44 -21.07
N SER A 368 -1.99 13.90 -19.86
CA SER A 368 -2.96 13.10 -19.08
C SER A 368 -3.32 11.69 -19.54
N ASN A 369 -2.34 10.90 -19.99
CA ASN A 369 -2.56 9.50 -20.39
C ASN A 369 -1.93 8.46 -19.46
N LEU A 370 -1.73 8.77 -18.19
CA LEU A 370 -1.51 7.72 -17.18
C LEU A 370 -2.73 7.68 -16.28
N ALA A 371 -3.30 6.49 -16.16
CA ALA A 371 -4.39 6.23 -15.24
C ALA A 371 -3.91 6.38 -13.81
N ALA A 372 -3.93 7.60 -13.28
CA ALA A 372 -3.44 7.79 -11.92
C ALA A 372 -3.79 9.13 -11.27
N CYS A 373 -3.99 10.21 -12.03
CA CYS A 373 -4.20 11.53 -11.43
C CYS A 373 -5.10 12.42 -12.26
N PHE A 374 -6.26 12.76 -11.70
CA PHE A 374 -7.01 13.94 -12.09
C PHE A 374 -7.27 14.78 -10.84
N ASN A 375 -7.24 16.11 -10.99
CA ASN A 375 -7.60 17.05 -9.93
C ASN A 375 -9.01 16.68 -9.41
N GLY A 376 -9.08 16.11 -8.20
CA GLY A 376 -10.34 15.78 -7.52
C GLY A 376 -10.88 14.35 -7.66
N ALA A 377 -10.19 13.41 -8.33
CA ALA A 377 -10.75 12.06 -8.55
C ALA A 377 -9.85 10.88 -8.14
N SER A 378 -8.53 10.97 -8.31
CA SER A 378 -7.63 9.86 -8.04
C SER A 378 -6.59 10.32 -7.03
N ALA A 379 -6.56 9.72 -5.84
CA ALA A 379 -5.37 9.73 -5.01
C ALA A 379 -5.02 8.31 -4.63
N THR A 380 -3.73 8.07 -4.40
CA THR A 380 -3.27 6.87 -3.73
C THR A 380 -3.25 7.20 -2.25
N PRO A 381 -4.32 6.92 -1.47
CA PRO A 381 -4.11 6.83 -0.04
C PRO A 381 -3.11 5.70 0.17
N TYR A 382 -1.99 6.01 0.81
CA TYR A 382 -1.11 4.99 1.37
C TYR A 382 -2.00 4.16 2.30
N ALA A 383 -2.40 2.99 1.81
CA ALA A 383 -3.47 2.17 2.37
C ALA A 383 -3.13 1.57 3.73
N VAL A 384 -1.88 1.73 4.15
CA VAL A 384 -1.33 1.35 5.45
C VAL A 384 -0.34 2.46 5.85
N GLN A 385 -0.25 2.74 7.14
CA GLN A 385 0.67 3.72 7.72
C GLN A 385 2.13 3.40 7.33
N ASP A 386 2.90 4.43 6.98
CA ASP A 386 4.32 4.36 6.59
C ASP A 386 4.63 3.58 5.28
N LEU A 387 3.59 3.11 4.58
CA LEU A 387 3.71 2.44 3.29
C LEU A 387 3.59 3.41 2.12
N GLY A 388 4.70 4.07 1.79
CA GLY A 388 4.84 4.87 0.60
C GLY A 388 6.16 4.58 -0.13
N PRO A 389 6.23 4.78 -1.45
CA PRO A 389 7.49 4.63 -2.17
C PRO A 389 8.55 5.63 -1.68
N LEU A 390 8.17 6.66 -0.91
CA LEU A 390 9.09 7.65 -0.37
C LEU A 390 10.11 7.06 0.62
N ALA A 391 9.65 6.35 1.66
CA ALA A 391 10.53 5.74 2.66
C ALA A 391 11.41 4.65 2.03
N ASP A 392 10.82 3.81 1.18
CA ASP A 392 11.54 2.75 0.46
C ASP A 392 12.51 3.30 -0.59
N ALA A 393 12.17 4.39 -1.27
CA ALA A 393 13.09 5.07 -2.19
C ALA A 393 14.25 5.70 -1.44
N ASN A 394 14.00 6.35 -0.29
CA ASN A 394 15.06 6.87 0.56
C ASN A 394 15.99 5.75 1.05
N LEU A 395 15.45 4.61 1.45
CA LEU A 395 16.23 3.44 1.81
C LEU A 395 17.15 2.98 0.67
N VAL A 396 16.60 2.85 -0.55
CA VAL A 396 17.35 2.40 -1.72
C VAL A 396 18.41 3.42 -2.12
N MET A 397 18.10 4.72 -2.08
CA MET A 397 19.04 5.78 -2.41
C MET A 397 20.15 5.93 -1.35
N ASP A 398 19.82 5.81 -0.06
CA ASP A 398 20.81 5.76 1.03
C ASP A 398 21.74 4.55 0.86
N TRP A 399 21.18 3.40 0.48
CA TRP A 399 21.96 2.20 0.17
C TRP A 399 22.89 2.41 -1.04
N ALA A 400 22.41 3.08 -2.10
CA ALA A 400 23.21 3.38 -3.28
C ALA A 400 24.36 4.33 -2.96
N GLU A 401 24.11 5.38 -2.17
CA GLU A 401 25.12 6.33 -1.67
C GLU A 401 26.20 5.62 -0.84
N ALA A 402 25.81 4.69 0.04
CA ALA A 402 26.73 3.92 0.86
C ALA A 402 27.53 2.88 0.06
N SER A 403 26.90 2.25 -0.93
CA SER A 403 27.49 1.12 -1.67
C SER A 403 28.30 1.56 -2.88
N LEU A 404 27.98 2.72 -3.46
CA LEU A 404 28.58 3.24 -4.69
C LEU A 404 28.98 4.72 -4.52
N PRO A 405 29.81 5.07 -3.52
CA PRO A 405 30.11 6.46 -3.18
C PRO A 405 30.84 7.24 -4.28
N ARG A 406 31.43 6.56 -5.27
CA ARG A 406 32.02 7.21 -6.45
C ARG A 406 30.98 7.65 -7.47
N ALA A 407 29.91 6.87 -7.63
CA ALA A 407 28.82 7.15 -8.58
C ALA A 407 27.74 8.04 -7.95
N PHE A 408 27.45 7.82 -6.66
CA PHE A 408 26.47 8.55 -5.88
C PHE A 408 27.14 9.16 -4.64
N PRO A 409 28.08 10.11 -4.82
CA PRO A 409 28.72 10.75 -3.69
C PRO A 409 27.67 11.52 -2.88
N PRO A 410 27.74 11.50 -1.53
CA PRO A 410 26.86 12.30 -0.69
C PRO A 410 26.86 13.77 -1.14
N GLN A 411 25.67 14.37 -1.28
CA GLN A 411 25.51 15.65 -1.96
C GLN A 411 26.23 16.81 -1.26
N PHE A 412 26.91 17.62 -2.05
CA PHE A 412 27.44 18.93 -1.66
C PHE A 412 26.89 20.02 -2.59
N ASN A 413 26.23 21.01 -2.00
CA ASN A 413 25.96 22.34 -2.57
C ASN A 413 25.31 22.41 -3.96
N LEU A 414 24.40 21.48 -4.30
CA LEU A 414 23.54 21.66 -5.46
C LEU A 414 22.35 22.59 -5.09
N PRO A 415 22.03 23.60 -5.91
CA PRO A 415 20.82 24.41 -5.72
C PRO A 415 19.61 23.47 -5.85
N SER A 416 18.97 23.18 -4.72
CA SER A 416 17.92 22.16 -4.56
C SER A 416 16.95 22.05 -5.75
N PRO A 417 16.94 20.89 -6.45
CA PRO A 417 15.73 20.20 -6.83
C PRO A 417 15.54 18.98 -5.91
N SER A 418 16.17 18.94 -4.72
CA SER A 418 15.94 17.91 -3.70
C SER A 418 14.57 18.16 -3.08
N GLY A 419 13.57 17.77 -3.84
CA GLY A 419 12.16 18.06 -3.69
C GLY A 419 11.43 17.41 -4.85
N ARG A 420 10.18 17.01 -4.65
CA ARG A 420 9.40 16.31 -5.68
C ARG A 420 9.43 17.09 -6.99
N ILE A 421 10.00 16.52 -8.06
CA ILE A 421 9.82 17.04 -9.43
C ILE A 421 8.50 16.47 -9.92
N GLY A 422 7.40 17.19 -9.69
CA GLY A 422 6.03 16.76 -10.00
C GLY A 422 5.73 15.37 -9.43
N ASN A 423 5.92 14.35 -10.27
CA ASN A 423 5.61 12.93 -10.03
C ASN A 423 6.81 12.05 -9.65
N TYR A 424 7.98 12.61 -9.33
CA TYR A 424 9.15 11.83 -8.92
C TYR A 424 9.71 12.31 -7.59
N LEU A 425 10.09 11.35 -6.74
CA LEU A 425 11.11 11.60 -5.72
C LEU A 425 12.46 11.54 -6.40
N VAL A 426 13.26 12.59 -6.29
CA VAL A 426 14.56 12.70 -6.98
C VAL A 426 15.65 13.03 -5.97
N ARG A 427 16.82 12.40 -6.14
CA ARG A 427 18.10 12.84 -5.58
C ARG A 427 19.06 13.15 -6.72
N ALA A 428 19.61 14.35 -6.69
CA ALA A 428 20.62 14.80 -7.64
C ALA A 428 22.03 14.50 -7.12
N TYR A 429 23.00 14.38 -8.00
CA TYR A 429 24.39 14.14 -7.67
C TYR A 429 25.26 14.95 -8.64
N PRO A 430 26.52 15.26 -8.29
CA PRO A 430 27.44 15.95 -9.18
C PRO A 430 27.51 15.32 -10.58
N GLY A 431 27.79 16.15 -11.58
CA GLY A 431 27.92 15.68 -12.98
C GLY A 431 26.60 15.35 -13.68
N ASN A 432 25.50 16.03 -13.33
CA ASN A 432 24.15 15.79 -13.87
C ASN A 432 23.68 14.34 -13.68
N THR A 433 24.01 13.76 -12.52
CA THR A 433 23.60 12.41 -12.15
C THR A 433 22.38 12.47 -11.25
N TYR A 434 21.39 11.59 -11.42
CA TYR A 434 20.16 11.59 -10.65
C TYR A 434 19.69 10.15 -10.39
N LEU A 435 19.21 9.90 -9.17
CA LEU A 435 18.34 8.77 -8.86
C LEU A 435 16.93 9.30 -8.67
N ALA A 436 15.95 8.58 -9.22
CA ALA A 436 14.56 8.97 -9.08
C ALA A 436 13.65 7.75 -8.84
N VAL A 437 12.53 7.98 -8.17
CA VAL A 437 11.44 7.01 -8.04
C VAL A 437 10.14 7.69 -8.41
N ASN A 438 9.36 7.08 -9.31
CA ASN A 438 8.05 7.60 -9.66
C ASN A 438 7.06 7.48 -8.50
N GLY A 439 6.21 8.48 -8.38
CA GLY A 439 5.18 8.60 -7.35
C GLY A 439 3.84 7.98 -7.71
N HIS A 440 3.68 7.43 -8.93
CA HIS A 440 2.43 6.82 -9.40
C HIS A 440 2.64 5.59 -10.28
N GLY A 441 1.63 4.71 -10.31
CA GLY A 441 1.73 3.38 -10.90
C GLY A 441 2.56 2.43 -10.03
N THR A 442 3.13 1.41 -10.67
CA THR A 442 4.18 0.57 -10.08
C THR A 442 5.43 1.40 -9.81
N PRO A 443 5.94 1.50 -8.56
CA PRO A 443 7.16 2.24 -8.28
C PRO A 443 8.39 1.58 -8.91
N HIS A 444 9.19 2.36 -9.62
CA HIS A 444 10.42 2.00 -10.31
C HIS A 444 11.56 2.89 -9.84
N LEU A 445 12.77 2.33 -9.76
CA LEU A 445 13.99 3.09 -9.60
C LEU A 445 14.47 3.54 -10.99
N MET A 446 14.78 4.81 -11.14
CA MET A 446 15.26 5.41 -12.37
C MET A 446 16.63 6.06 -12.13
N TYR A 447 17.45 6.07 -13.18
CA TYR A 447 18.76 6.70 -13.19
C TYR A 447 18.89 7.60 -14.41
N LEU A 448 19.48 8.77 -14.21
CA LEU A 448 19.87 9.68 -15.30
C LEU A 448 21.29 10.15 -15.01
N GLY A 449 22.25 9.89 -15.90
CA GLY A 449 23.61 10.34 -15.70
C GLY A 449 24.55 9.96 -16.85
N PRO A 450 25.87 10.19 -16.68
CA PRO A 450 26.86 9.85 -17.69
C PRO A 450 26.86 8.37 -18.09
N ASP A 451 26.63 7.46 -17.15
CA ASP A 451 26.65 6.01 -17.40
C ASP A 451 25.47 5.55 -18.27
N SER A 452 24.39 6.33 -18.33
CA SER A 452 23.26 6.10 -19.22
C SER A 452 23.35 6.94 -20.51
N GLY A 453 24.50 7.56 -20.79
CA GLY A 453 24.68 8.45 -21.94
C GLY A 453 23.78 9.69 -21.88
N GLY A 454 23.40 10.14 -20.67
CA GLY A 454 22.47 11.25 -20.48
C GLY A 454 21.00 10.92 -20.77
N GLN A 455 20.64 9.64 -20.89
CA GLN A 455 19.25 9.20 -21.08
C GLN A 455 18.65 8.72 -19.76
N LEU A 456 17.33 8.89 -19.60
CA LEU A 456 16.61 8.35 -18.45
C LEU A 456 16.51 6.82 -18.58
N ALA A 457 17.20 6.10 -17.69
CA ALA A 457 17.19 4.65 -17.60
C ALA A 457 16.21 4.20 -16.52
N ASP A 458 15.32 3.27 -16.88
CA ASP A 458 14.49 2.53 -15.93
C ASP A 458 15.29 1.34 -15.39
N LEU A 459 15.66 1.38 -14.11
CA LEU A 459 16.38 0.31 -13.42
C LEU A 459 15.44 -0.78 -12.88
N GLY A 460 14.15 -0.71 -13.22
CA GLY A 460 13.13 -1.65 -12.86
C GLY A 460 12.41 -1.32 -11.55
N ARG A 461 11.50 -2.22 -11.17
CA ARG A 461 10.62 -2.09 -9.99
C ARG A 461 11.43 -1.82 -8.71
N LEU A 462 10.91 -0.93 -7.87
CA LEU A 462 11.53 -0.52 -6.61
C LEU A 462 11.59 -1.66 -5.59
N ALA A 463 10.55 -2.51 -5.52
CA ALA A 463 10.46 -3.56 -4.50
C ALA A 463 11.67 -4.54 -4.49
N PRO A 464 12.19 -5.04 -5.64
CA PRO A 464 13.47 -5.74 -5.70
C PRO A 464 14.65 -4.96 -5.08
N TRP A 465 14.82 -3.68 -5.41
CA TRP A 465 15.88 -2.84 -4.87
C TRP A 465 15.76 -2.66 -3.36
N VAL A 466 14.55 -2.51 -2.84
CA VAL A 466 14.28 -2.43 -1.39
C VAL A 466 14.70 -3.72 -0.69
N ARG A 467 14.37 -4.89 -1.26
CA ARG A 467 14.79 -6.18 -0.71
C ARG A 467 16.32 -6.30 -0.69
N GLN A 468 16.97 -5.88 -1.77
CA GLN A 468 18.42 -5.86 -1.85
C GLN A 468 19.01 -4.92 -0.80
N ALA A 469 18.59 -3.66 -0.76
CA ALA A 469 19.06 -2.65 0.17
C ALA A 469 18.96 -3.15 1.63
N ARG A 470 17.83 -3.76 2.02
CA ARG A 470 17.62 -4.37 3.35
C ARG A 470 18.50 -5.59 3.60
N ALA A 471 18.69 -6.46 2.62
CA ALA A 471 19.54 -7.65 2.76
C ALA A 471 21.03 -7.28 2.86
N SER A 472 21.42 -6.20 2.19
CA SER A 472 22.78 -5.66 2.23
C SER A 472 22.98 -4.59 3.30
N GLN A 473 21.95 -4.25 4.09
CA GLN A 473 22.13 -3.38 5.24
C GLN A 473 23.15 -4.07 6.15
N PRO A 474 24.31 -3.46 6.37
CA PRO A 474 25.37 -4.13 7.10
C PRO A 474 24.87 -4.44 8.51
N THR A 475 24.91 -5.72 8.92
CA THR A 475 24.85 -6.08 10.35
C THR A 475 26.13 -5.67 11.08
N THR A 476 27.02 -4.94 10.42
CA THR A 476 28.29 -4.42 10.97
C THR A 476 28.78 -3.23 10.12
N PRO A 477 29.14 -2.06 10.70
CA PRO A 477 29.30 -0.82 9.93
C PRO A 477 30.54 -0.82 9.03
N PRO A 478 30.46 -0.39 7.74
CA PRO A 478 31.65 -0.06 6.95
C PRO A 478 32.16 1.33 7.36
N ILE A 479 33.45 1.44 7.73
CA ILE A 479 34.21 2.63 8.18
C ILE A 479 33.66 3.34 9.45
N SER A 480 32.43 3.08 9.88
CA SER A 480 31.81 3.66 11.08
C SER A 480 32.27 3.04 12.41
N THR A 481 33.05 1.96 12.44
CA THR A 481 33.45 1.34 13.72
C THR A 481 34.42 2.20 14.54
N THR A 482 35.07 3.19 13.93
CA THR A 482 36.05 4.05 14.61
C THR A 482 35.57 5.48 14.87
N LEU A 483 34.38 5.90 14.44
CA LEU A 483 33.87 7.27 14.61
C LEU A 483 32.43 7.30 15.14
N GLN A 484 32.15 8.21 16.07
CA GLN A 484 30.82 8.45 16.63
C GLN A 484 30.57 9.95 16.83
N LEU A 485 29.35 10.40 16.53
CA LEU A 485 28.88 11.72 16.91
C LEU A 485 28.71 11.76 18.43
N LYS A 486 29.56 12.53 19.11
CA LYS A 486 29.57 12.62 20.58
C LYS A 486 28.52 13.60 21.09
N GLN A 487 28.25 14.66 20.33
CA GLN A 487 27.21 15.63 20.62
C GLN A 487 26.73 16.25 19.31
N VAL A 488 25.43 16.48 19.20
CA VAL A 488 24.82 17.21 18.09
C VAL A 488 23.80 18.18 18.65
N LEU A 489 23.89 19.42 18.22
CA LEU A 489 23.01 20.51 18.60
C LEU A 489 22.39 21.08 17.31
N VAL A 490 21.12 20.80 17.09
CA VAL A 490 20.37 21.34 15.94
C VAL A 490 19.65 22.59 16.43
N ASN A 491 19.96 23.75 15.85
CA ASN A 491 19.36 25.03 16.21
C ASN A 491 18.67 25.67 15.00
N VAL A 492 17.45 26.16 15.21
CA VAL A 492 16.65 26.87 14.20
C VAL A 492 16.30 28.25 14.74
N ASP A 493 16.66 29.29 13.99
CA ASP A 493 16.36 30.68 14.31
C ASP A 493 15.13 31.12 13.49
N PHE A 494 13.96 31.24 14.14
CA PHE A 494 12.75 31.77 13.48
C PHE A 494 12.70 33.30 13.63
N PHE A 495 13.19 34.05 12.63
CA PHE A 495 12.99 35.51 12.61
C PHE A 495 11.64 35.88 11.99
N PRO A 496 10.68 36.50 12.72
CA PRO A 496 9.59 37.24 12.11
C PRO A 496 10.11 38.62 11.69
N GLY A 497 10.78 38.71 10.54
CA GLY A 497 11.33 39.98 10.05
C GLY A 497 11.70 39.96 8.56
N PRO A 498 11.89 41.12 7.91
CA PRO A 498 12.18 41.20 6.48
C PRO A 498 13.48 40.46 6.14
N PRO A 499 13.62 39.95 4.90
CA PRO A 499 14.68 39.02 4.53
C PRO A 499 16.06 39.63 4.79
N ARG A 500 16.80 39.07 5.75
CA ARG A 500 18.25 39.34 5.85
C ARG A 500 18.91 38.75 4.60
N THR A 501 19.84 39.50 4.03
CA THR A 501 20.56 39.21 2.77
C THR A 501 21.57 38.05 2.87
N SER A 502 21.55 37.25 3.95
CA SER A 502 22.36 36.03 4.08
C SER A 502 21.57 34.94 4.80
N CYS A 503 21.48 33.76 4.18
CA CYS A 503 20.52 32.72 4.54
C CYS A 503 21.13 31.69 5.52
N ASN A 504 21.12 31.99 6.82
CA ASN A 504 21.77 31.19 7.88
C ASN A 504 20.83 30.78 9.04
N ASN A 505 19.52 30.69 8.80
CA ASN A 505 18.53 30.53 9.89
C ASN A 505 18.36 29.07 10.37
N LEU A 506 18.99 28.09 9.72
CA LEU A 506 19.16 26.73 10.25
C LEU A 506 20.65 26.48 10.47
N SER A 507 21.03 26.07 11.68
CA SER A 507 22.41 25.73 12.04
C SER A 507 22.47 24.39 12.77
N VAL A 508 23.28 23.46 12.25
CA VAL A 508 23.56 22.19 12.92
C VAL A 508 24.99 22.20 13.40
N TRP A 509 25.17 22.18 14.71
CA TRP A 509 26.47 22.08 15.36
C TRP A 509 26.72 20.65 15.76
N PHE A 510 27.94 20.15 15.55
CA PHE A 510 28.25 18.76 15.86
C PHE A 510 29.68 18.59 16.36
N TRP A 511 29.85 17.65 17.27
CA TRP A 511 31.13 17.15 17.76
C TRP A 511 31.26 15.69 17.35
N LEU A 512 32.30 15.39 16.56
CA LEU A 512 32.62 14.05 16.11
C LEU A 512 33.90 13.57 16.81
N GLY A 513 33.91 12.36 17.34
CA GLY A 513 35.10 11.78 17.96
C GLY A 513 35.29 10.32 17.57
N ALA A 514 36.48 9.78 17.81
CA ALA A 514 36.72 8.37 17.60
C ALA A 514 36.03 7.48 18.64
N THR A 515 35.69 6.25 18.25
CA THR A 515 35.10 5.23 19.14
C THR A 515 36.17 4.64 20.07
N ALA A 516 37.42 4.54 19.59
CA ALA A 516 38.59 4.08 20.35
C ALA A 516 39.73 5.11 20.20
N GLY A 517 40.01 5.86 21.27
CA GLY A 517 41.06 6.89 21.30
C GLY A 517 40.56 8.32 21.07
N ASN A 518 41.47 9.29 21.21
CA ASN A 518 41.19 10.72 21.16
C ASN A 518 41.68 11.37 19.85
N ALA A 519 41.70 10.66 18.71
CA ALA A 519 42.15 11.26 17.45
C ALA A 519 41.30 10.77 16.28
N LEU A 520 40.84 11.72 15.45
CA LEU A 520 40.19 11.39 14.18
C LEU A 520 41.22 10.85 13.18
N PRO A 521 40.81 9.96 12.25
CA PRO A 521 41.64 9.54 11.14
C PRO A 521 42.18 10.75 10.36
N ALA A 522 43.45 10.68 9.96
CA ALA A 522 44.04 11.66 9.05
C ALA A 522 43.22 11.71 7.74
N GLY A 523 43.14 12.89 7.11
CA GLY A 523 42.39 13.05 5.87
C GLY A 523 40.87 13.15 6.04
N PHE A 524 40.35 13.15 7.27
CA PHE A 524 38.93 13.38 7.54
C PHE A 524 38.45 14.75 7.06
N LYS A 525 37.37 14.77 6.28
CA LYS A 525 36.66 15.98 5.84
C LYS A 525 35.16 15.77 5.94
N PRO A 526 34.43 16.51 6.78
CA PRO A 526 32.97 16.41 6.76
C PRO A 526 32.43 16.98 5.46
N THR A 527 31.34 16.41 4.98
CA THR A 527 30.83 16.69 3.65
C THR A 527 29.46 17.34 3.67
N ALA A 528 28.50 16.71 4.33
CA ALA A 528 27.14 17.20 4.41
C ALA A 528 26.47 16.73 5.70
N ILE A 529 25.42 17.43 6.12
CA ILE A 529 24.49 16.92 7.13
C ILE A 529 23.12 16.74 6.50
N ARG A 530 22.48 15.60 6.75
CA ARG A 530 21.06 15.39 6.49
C ARG A 530 20.29 15.31 7.79
N LEU A 531 19.17 16.00 7.86
CA LEU A 531 18.18 15.89 8.92
C LEU A 531 16.99 15.07 8.40
N LEU A 532 16.58 14.06 9.14
CA LEU A 532 15.47 13.16 8.82
C LEU A 532 14.37 13.33 9.88
N LYS A 533 13.13 13.55 9.44
CA LYS A 533 11.94 13.66 10.30
C LYS A 533 10.78 12.90 9.66
N GLY A 534 10.42 11.75 10.22
CA GLY A 534 9.45 10.83 9.61
C GLY A 534 9.84 10.53 8.16
N ASP A 535 8.92 10.73 7.21
CA ASP A 535 9.14 10.51 5.78
C ASP A 535 9.82 11.68 5.05
N THR A 536 10.16 12.75 5.77
CA THR A 536 10.74 13.97 5.20
C THR A 536 12.20 14.12 5.56
N TYR A 537 12.97 14.77 4.69
CA TYR A 537 14.39 15.03 4.92
C TYR A 537 14.80 16.43 4.46
N LEU A 538 15.90 16.92 5.02
CA LEU A 538 16.53 18.19 4.67
C LEU A 538 18.05 18.03 4.61
N ASP A 539 18.62 18.33 3.45
CA ASP A 539 20.08 18.39 3.28
C ASP A 539 20.61 19.78 3.64
N VAL A 540 21.67 19.80 4.43
CA VAL A 540 22.39 20.97 4.94
C VAL A 540 23.81 20.92 4.38
N PRO A 541 24.03 21.45 3.16
CA PRO A 541 25.23 21.16 2.39
C PRO A 541 26.45 22.01 2.78
N ASN A 542 26.25 23.16 3.44
CA ASN A 542 27.37 24.01 3.86
C ASN A 542 27.91 23.50 5.20
N VAL A 543 28.81 22.51 5.16
CA VAL A 543 29.48 21.95 6.34
C VAL A 543 30.94 22.37 6.37
N GLY A 544 31.40 22.86 7.51
CA GLY A 544 32.80 23.22 7.73
C GLY A 544 33.23 23.03 9.17
N GLU A 545 34.52 23.17 9.41
CA GLU A 545 35.08 23.25 10.77
C GLU A 545 34.60 24.53 11.43
N ASP A 546 34.20 24.46 12.69
CA ASP A 546 33.89 25.67 13.46
C ASP A 546 34.97 25.96 14.50
N SER A 547 35.68 27.06 14.28
CA SER A 547 36.83 27.48 15.09
C SER A 547 36.46 28.39 16.27
N ARG A 548 35.17 28.61 16.56
CA ARG A 548 34.72 29.64 17.53
C ARG A 548 34.64 29.12 18.96
N SER A 549 34.90 27.85 19.22
CA SER A 549 35.05 27.28 20.57
C SER A 549 36.10 26.17 20.56
N PRO A 550 37.02 26.11 21.56
CA PRO A 550 38.01 25.04 21.59
C PRO A 550 37.29 23.69 21.74
N PRO A 551 37.49 22.75 20.79
CA PRO A 551 36.85 21.44 20.85
C PRO A 551 37.32 20.67 22.09
N PRO A 552 36.48 19.78 22.67
CA PRO A 552 36.97 18.74 23.56
C PRO A 552 38.18 18.01 22.91
N PRO A 553 39.26 17.70 23.66
CA PRO A 553 40.44 17.05 23.11
C PRO A 553 40.08 15.77 22.34
N GLY A 554 40.48 15.70 21.07
CA GLY A 554 40.22 14.56 20.22
C GLY A 554 38.88 14.52 19.51
N THR A 555 38.20 15.66 19.42
CA THR A 555 36.96 15.82 18.68
C THR A 555 37.09 16.86 17.56
N TYR A 556 36.36 16.64 16.47
CA TYR A 556 36.16 17.57 15.38
C TYR A 556 34.88 18.35 15.68
N THR A 557 35.00 19.67 15.78
CA THR A 557 33.83 20.55 15.88
C THR A 557 33.49 21.09 14.50
N GLY A 558 32.30 20.78 14.04
CA GLY A 558 31.79 21.30 12.79
C GLY A 558 30.49 22.04 12.96
N ARG A 559 30.22 22.89 11.97
CA ARG A 559 28.94 23.57 11.80
C ARG A 559 28.45 23.34 10.38
N ALA A 560 27.17 23.00 10.27
CA ALA A 560 26.41 23.02 9.04
C ALA A 560 25.41 24.17 9.06
N TRP A 561 25.13 24.80 7.92
CA TRP A 561 24.07 25.83 7.84
C TRP A 561 23.33 25.83 6.50
N SER A 562 22.06 26.22 6.54
CA SER A 562 21.20 26.37 5.36
C SER A 562 20.06 27.36 5.62
N CYS A 563 19.26 27.61 4.59
CA CYS A 563 17.99 28.32 4.69
C CYS A 563 16.95 27.49 5.45
N PRO A 564 16.01 28.12 6.18
CA PRO A 564 14.96 27.38 6.86
C PRO A 564 14.03 26.77 5.80
N ALA A 565 13.84 25.46 5.87
CA ALA A 565 12.74 24.78 5.19
C ALA A 565 11.60 24.67 6.20
N THR A 566 10.36 24.91 5.78
CA THR A 566 9.14 24.80 6.62
C THR A 566 8.87 23.39 7.20
N LEU A 567 9.81 22.45 7.00
CA LEU A 567 9.73 21.04 7.34
C LEU A 567 10.15 20.72 8.79
N ILE A 568 11.03 21.52 9.41
CA ILE A 568 11.58 21.25 10.75
C ILE A 568 11.30 22.45 11.67
N ARG A 569 10.75 22.20 12.86
CA ARG A 569 10.33 23.18 13.86
C ARG A 569 11.07 22.96 15.19
N GLY A 570 10.99 23.97 16.06
CA GLY A 570 11.38 23.84 17.47
C GLY A 570 10.72 22.61 18.11
N ASP A 571 11.49 21.94 18.97
CA ASP A 571 11.12 20.72 19.71
C ASP A 571 10.96 19.42 18.92
N ASP A 572 11.15 19.44 17.59
CA ASP A 572 11.16 18.21 16.80
C ASP A 572 12.30 17.26 17.22
N GLU A 573 12.06 15.95 17.22
CA GLU A 573 13.14 14.96 17.18
C GLU A 573 13.49 14.63 15.73
N VAL A 574 14.78 14.71 15.40
CA VAL A 574 15.31 14.41 14.07
C VAL A 574 16.46 13.42 14.14
N GLU A 575 16.58 12.55 13.14
CA GLU A 575 17.80 11.79 12.91
C GLU A 575 18.76 12.64 12.08
N VAL A 576 20.00 12.74 12.54
CA VAL A 576 21.09 13.51 11.93
C VAL A 576 22.09 12.55 11.33
N VAL A 577 22.33 12.68 10.03
CA VAL A 577 23.33 11.91 9.28
C VAL A 577 24.45 12.87 8.89
N LEU A 578 25.65 12.65 9.43
CA LEU A 578 26.86 13.34 8.97
C LEU A 578 27.56 12.47 7.94
N TYR A 579 27.72 13.00 6.75
CA TYR A 579 28.56 12.42 5.71
C TYR A 579 29.98 13.00 5.81
N PHE A 580 30.98 12.21 5.46
CA PHE A 580 32.39 12.62 5.45
C PHE A 580 33.20 11.85 4.42
N THR A 581 34.44 12.26 4.19
CA THR A 581 35.46 11.50 3.47
C THR A 581 36.71 11.33 4.31
N ILE A 582 37.43 10.22 4.13
CA ILE A 582 38.76 9.95 4.69
C ILE A 582 39.61 9.47 3.53
N ASP A 583 40.68 10.19 3.19
CA ASP A 583 41.57 9.87 2.06
C ASP A 583 40.84 9.62 0.72
N GLY A 584 39.69 10.29 0.53
CA GLY A 584 38.85 10.17 -0.67
C GLY A 584 37.81 9.04 -0.62
N GLU A 585 37.80 8.22 0.42
CA GLU A 585 36.72 7.26 0.67
C GLU A 585 35.60 7.89 1.48
N ALA A 586 34.35 7.75 1.03
CA ALA A 586 33.19 8.34 1.71
C ALA A 586 32.71 7.45 2.88
N GLY A 587 32.19 8.09 3.92
CA GLY A 587 31.58 7.44 5.06
C GLY A 587 30.42 8.26 5.62
N GLN A 588 29.64 7.65 6.52
CA GLN A 588 28.57 8.33 7.25
C GLN A 588 28.50 7.88 8.71
N VAL A 589 28.02 8.76 9.58
CA VAL A 589 27.65 8.46 10.97
C VAL A 589 26.30 9.09 11.28
N ARG A 590 25.53 8.44 12.15
CA ARG A 590 24.14 8.79 12.45
C ARG A 590 23.94 8.99 13.94
N THR A 591 23.07 9.92 14.31
CA THR A 591 22.60 10.09 15.70
C THR A 591 21.20 10.71 15.70
N ARG A 592 20.53 10.73 16.86
CA ARG A 592 19.31 11.52 17.06
C ARG A 592 19.63 12.81 17.78
N ALA A 593 18.93 13.89 17.44
CA ALA A 593 19.04 15.17 18.11
C ALA A 593 17.65 15.80 18.24
N LYS A 594 17.44 16.51 19.35
CA LYS A 594 16.28 17.39 19.51
C LYS A 594 16.59 18.74 18.87
N VAL A 595 15.65 19.26 18.11
CA VAL A 595 15.73 20.58 17.49
C VAL A 595 15.42 21.62 18.54
N MET A 596 16.36 22.54 18.74
CA MET A 596 16.18 23.69 19.60
C MET A 596 15.72 24.88 18.77
N GLU A 597 14.78 25.63 19.31
CA GLU A 597 14.38 26.93 18.79
C GLU A 597 15.18 28.00 19.54
N SER A 598 15.86 28.88 18.80
CA SER A 598 16.43 30.07 19.39
C SER A 598 15.39 31.20 19.35
N SER A 599 15.23 31.88 20.49
CA SER A 599 14.33 33.02 20.66
C SER A 599 14.89 34.30 20.06
#